data_AF-A0A5D2JF53-F1
#
_entry.id   AF-A0A5D2JF53-F1
#
_cell.length_a   1.000
_cell.length_b   1.000
_cell.length_c   1.000
_cell.angle_alpha   90.00
_cell.angle_beta   90.00
_cell.angle_gamma   90.00
#
_symmetry.space_group_name_H-M   'P 1'
#
loop_
_entity.id
_entity.type
_entity.pdbx_description
1 polymer ?
#
loop_
_entity_poly.entity_id
_entity_poly.type
_entity_poly.pdbx_seq_one_letter_code
_entity_poly.pdbx_strand_id
1 'polypeptide(L)'
;MGGFFHLKTNERTYQFIKNLNLKRVLYPDSEHQSLCKVPGNDGFIDLIGMEVSYLSEVNFGRPCLPCDLNQIYTIQANCCEDIDSKIHDLKLVLDDWRKFKELSANNASSKWSPLSWRAPQKCIA
;
A
#
# COMPACT_ATOMS: atom_id res chain seq x y z
N MET A 1 6.29 -3.82 8.94
CA MET A 1 5.83 -3.10 7.74
C MET A 1 4.32 -3.21 7.65
N GLY A 2 3.62 -2.13 8.01
CA GLY A 2 2.15 -2.06 7.94
C GLY A 2 1.69 -1.83 6.50
N GLY A 3 0.65 -2.54 6.09
CA GLY A 3 -0.01 -2.39 4.78
C GLY A 3 -1.48 -2.04 4.96
N PHE A 4 -2.19 -1.88 3.85
CA PHE A 4 -3.64 -1.69 3.86
C PHE A 4 -4.35 -3.03 3.88
N PHE A 5 -5.39 -3.13 4.70
CA PHE A 5 -6.31 -4.25 4.72
C PHE A 5 -7.73 -3.70 4.83
N HIS A 6 -8.66 -4.34 4.14
CA HIS A 6 -10.08 -4.08 4.26
C HIS A 6 -10.76 -5.32 4.84
N LEU A 7 -11.58 -5.14 5.85
CA LEU A 7 -12.34 -6.21 6.49
C LEU A 7 -13.82 -5.82 6.49
N LYS A 8 -14.65 -6.62 5.82
CA LYS A 8 -16.10 -6.44 5.86
C LYS A 8 -16.62 -6.95 7.21
N THR A 9 -17.35 -6.12 7.95
CA THR A 9 -17.90 -6.49 9.26
C THR A 9 -18.93 -7.61 9.11
N ASN A 10 -18.65 -8.74 9.75
CA ASN A 10 -19.53 -9.89 9.89
C ASN A 10 -18.99 -10.81 10.99
N GLU A 11 -19.72 -11.88 11.31
CA GLU A 11 -19.33 -12.83 12.35
C GLU A 11 -17.97 -13.50 12.09
N ARG A 12 -17.67 -13.87 10.83
CA ARG A 12 -16.38 -14.50 10.48
C ARG A 12 -15.21 -13.56 10.72
N THR A 13 -15.34 -12.31 10.27
CA THR A 13 -14.35 -11.26 10.50
C THR A 13 -14.14 -10.99 11.99
N TYR A 14 -15.19 -11.06 12.80
CA TYR A 14 -15.10 -10.93 14.25
C TYR A 14 -14.29 -12.07 14.88
N GLN A 15 -14.53 -13.33 14.47
CA GLN A 15 -13.74 -14.47 14.90
C GLN A 15 -12.27 -14.38 14.46
N PHE A 16 -12.02 -13.87 13.25
CA PHE A 16 -10.68 -13.60 12.76
C PHE A 16 -9.92 -12.58 13.63
N ILE A 17 -10.54 -11.45 13.96
CA ILE A 17 -9.92 -10.43 14.82
C ILE A 17 -9.67 -10.99 16.23
N LYS A 18 -10.57 -11.81 16.79
CA LYS A 18 -10.34 -12.49 18.07
C LYS A 18 -9.12 -13.41 18.03
N ASN A 19 -9.01 -14.24 16.98
CA ASN A 19 -7.87 -15.14 16.82
C ASN A 19 -6.55 -14.36 16.66
N LEU A 20 -6.56 -13.27 15.88
CA LEU A 20 -5.40 -12.37 15.76
C LEU A 20 -4.97 -11.79 17.11
N ASN A 21 -5.92 -11.34 17.93
CA ASN A 21 -5.61 -10.81 19.26
C ASN A 21 -5.05 -11.89 20.19
N LEU A 22 -5.61 -13.10 20.15
CA LEU A 22 -5.08 -14.23 20.93
C LEU A 22 -3.64 -14.56 20.52
N LYS A 23 -3.35 -14.63 19.22
CA LYS A 23 -2.01 -14.88 18.70
C LYS A 23 -0.99 -13.81 19.10
N ARG A 24 -1.39 -12.53 19.11
CA ARG A 24 -0.53 -11.45 19.61
C ARG A 24 -0.09 -11.67 21.06
N VAL A 25 -1.00 -12.16 21.90
CA VAL A 25 -0.69 -12.44 23.32
C VAL A 25 0.18 -13.69 23.47
N LEU A 26 -0.11 -14.74 22.71
CA LEU A 26 0.62 -16.02 22.80
C LEU A 26 2.01 -15.99 22.15
N TYR A 27 2.18 -15.15 21.13
CA TYR A 27 3.39 -15.06 20.31
C TYR A 27 3.82 -13.59 20.13
N PRO A 28 4.28 -12.92 21.19
CA PRO A 28 4.65 -11.50 21.15
C PRO A 28 5.78 -11.20 20.14
N ASP A 29 6.72 -12.13 19.93
CA ASP A 29 7.82 -11.95 18.96
C ASP A 29 7.37 -12.05 17.49
N SER A 30 6.11 -12.45 17.24
CA SER A 30 5.54 -12.56 15.89
C SER A 30 4.90 -11.27 15.37
N GLU A 31 4.96 -10.17 16.13
CA GLU A 31 4.37 -8.87 15.78
C GLU A 31 4.85 -8.30 14.44
N HIS A 32 5.99 -8.77 13.93
CA HIS A 32 6.53 -8.37 12.63
C HIS A 32 5.98 -9.16 11.44
N GLN A 33 5.15 -10.19 11.67
CA GLN A 33 4.52 -10.93 10.58
C GLN A 33 3.42 -10.09 9.94
N SER A 34 3.54 -9.87 8.62
CA SER A 34 2.48 -9.24 7.82
C SER A 34 1.16 -9.98 8.05
N LEU A 35 0.06 -9.24 8.20
CA LEU A 35 -1.30 -9.82 8.26
C LEU A 35 -1.59 -10.72 7.06
N CYS A 36 -0.93 -10.51 5.93
CA CYS A 36 -1.02 -11.38 4.75
C CYS A 36 -0.39 -12.78 4.95
N LYS A 37 0.53 -12.93 5.91
CA LYS A 37 1.14 -14.22 6.25
C LYS A 37 0.29 -15.02 7.24
N VAL A 38 -0.63 -14.37 7.95
CA VAL A 38 -1.51 -15.02 8.94
C VAL A 38 -2.46 -16.04 8.29
N PRO A 39 -3.12 -15.75 7.15
CA PRO A 39 -3.97 -16.71 6.45
C PRO A 39 -3.30 -18.03 6.08
N GLY A 40 -2.01 -18.00 5.73
CA GLY A 40 -1.33 -19.15 5.14
C GLY A 40 -0.77 -20.18 6.13
N ASN A 41 -0.78 -19.90 7.43
CA ASN A 41 0.07 -20.65 8.38
C ASN A 41 -0.68 -21.61 9.31
N ASP A 42 -2.02 -21.60 9.35
CA ASP A 42 -2.78 -22.41 10.32
C ASP A 42 -4.14 -22.95 9.84
N GLY A 43 -4.53 -22.71 8.58
CA GLY A 43 -5.82 -23.15 8.04
C GLY A 43 -7.05 -22.50 8.71
N PHE A 44 -6.84 -21.51 9.59
CA PHE A 44 -7.94 -20.90 10.35
C PHE A 44 -8.87 -20.08 9.46
N ILE A 45 -8.33 -19.43 8.42
CA ILE A 45 -9.11 -18.70 7.40
C ILE A 45 -10.08 -19.63 6.67
N ASP A 46 -9.60 -20.83 6.30
CA ASP A 46 -10.43 -21.84 5.64
C ASP A 46 -11.49 -22.39 6.61
N LEU A 47 -11.12 -22.64 7.86
CA LEU A 47 -12.04 -23.13 8.90
C LEU A 47 -13.23 -22.19 9.13
N ILE A 48 -13.01 -20.88 9.14
CA ILE A 48 -14.08 -19.89 9.31
C ILE A 48 -14.75 -19.51 7.99
N GLY A 49 -14.30 -20.07 6.85
CA GLY A 49 -14.81 -19.78 5.52
C GLY A 49 -14.64 -18.32 5.12
N MET A 50 -13.50 -17.71 5.44
CA MET A 50 -13.17 -16.35 4.99
C MET A 50 -12.54 -16.37 3.61
N GLU A 51 -13.01 -15.49 2.73
CA GLU A 51 -12.39 -15.24 1.44
C GLU A 51 -11.35 -14.12 1.58
N VAL A 52 -10.15 -14.34 1.03
CA VAL A 52 -9.07 -13.36 1.01
C VAL A 52 -8.78 -12.98 -0.44
N SER A 53 -8.85 -11.68 -0.72
CA SER A 53 -8.42 -11.12 -2.00
C SER A 53 -7.20 -10.24 -1.78
N TYR A 54 -6.23 -10.32 -2.69
CA TYR A 54 -5.04 -9.48 -2.66
C TYR A 54 -5.24 -8.26 -3.54
N LEU A 55 -4.80 -7.09 -3.05
CA LEU A 55 -4.79 -5.88 -3.85
C LEU A 55 -3.63 -5.96 -4.85
N SER A 56 -3.91 -5.61 -6.11
CA SER A 56 -2.90 -5.68 -7.19
C SER A 56 -1.77 -4.69 -6.93
N GLU A 57 -0.52 -5.16 -7.02
CA GLU A 57 0.67 -4.32 -6.81
C GLU A 57 0.79 -3.19 -7.84
N VAL A 58 0.23 -3.34 -9.04
CA VAL A 58 0.24 -2.29 -10.08
C VAL A 58 -0.53 -1.03 -9.66
N ASN A 59 -1.45 -1.18 -8.70
CA ASN A 59 -2.25 -0.07 -8.17
C ASN A 59 -1.51 0.70 -7.07
N PHE A 60 -0.32 0.24 -6.65
CA PHE A 60 0.48 0.86 -5.59
C PHE A 60 1.81 1.35 -6.16
N GLY A 61 1.97 2.67 -6.20
CA GLY A 61 3.24 3.31 -6.52
C GLY A 61 4.14 3.44 -5.29
N ARG A 62 5.46 3.52 -5.51
CA ARG A 62 6.43 3.92 -4.49
C ARG A 62 7.24 5.08 -5.05
N PRO A 63 7.54 6.13 -4.27
CA PRO A 63 8.33 7.27 -4.78
C PRO A 63 9.69 6.84 -5.35
N CYS A 64 10.34 5.84 -4.75
CA CYS A 64 11.65 5.32 -5.15
C CYS A 64 11.65 4.32 -6.32
N LEU A 65 10.48 3.97 -6.87
CA LEU A 65 10.39 3.01 -7.98
C LEU A 65 9.59 3.64 -9.12
N PRO A 66 9.93 3.32 -10.39
CA PRO A 66 9.10 3.71 -11.51
C PRO A 66 7.66 3.19 -11.34
N CYS A 67 6.67 4.05 -11.57
CA CYS A 67 5.26 3.68 -11.53
C CYS A 67 4.45 4.38 -12.62
N ASP A 68 3.39 3.72 -13.10
CA ASP A 68 2.48 4.26 -14.09
C ASP A 68 1.34 5.03 -13.42
N LEU A 69 1.30 6.36 -13.62
CA LEU A 69 0.28 7.26 -13.10
C LEU A 69 -1.15 6.89 -13.55
N ASN A 70 -1.28 6.20 -14.68
CA ASN A 70 -2.58 5.76 -15.17
C ASN A 70 -3.15 4.56 -14.38
N GLN A 71 -2.31 3.84 -13.63
CA GLN A 71 -2.68 2.60 -12.95
C GLN A 71 -2.71 2.71 -11.43
N ILE A 72 -1.88 3.60 -10.86
CA ILE A 72 -1.80 3.69 -9.40
C ILE A 72 -2.99 4.44 -8.77
N TYR A 73 -3.41 3.97 -7.60
CA TYR A 73 -4.40 4.63 -6.74
C TYR A 73 -3.82 5.06 -5.40
N THR A 74 -2.69 4.47 -4.99
CA THR A 74 -2.10 4.71 -3.66
C THR A 74 -0.57 4.75 -3.77
N ILE A 75 0.05 5.58 -2.94
CA ILE A 75 1.50 5.76 -2.90
C ILE A 75 2.02 5.35 -1.55
N GLN A 76 2.99 4.44 -1.54
CA GLN A 76 3.66 3.96 -0.34
C GLN A 76 5.06 4.56 -0.26
N ALA A 77 5.25 5.51 0.66
CA ALA A 77 6.55 6.08 0.99
C ALA A 77 7.26 5.27 2.10
N ASN A 78 7.49 3.98 1.82
CA ASN A 78 8.15 3.04 2.73
C ASN A 78 9.66 2.91 2.50
N CYS A 79 10.19 3.43 1.40
CA CYS A 79 11.62 3.47 1.06
C CYS A 79 12.30 4.77 1.50
N CYS A 80 11.83 5.37 2.59
CA CYS A 80 12.37 6.62 3.09
C CYS A 80 12.26 6.65 4.60
N GLU A 81 13.40 6.64 5.28
CA GLU A 81 13.48 6.64 6.74
C GLU A 81 13.41 8.05 7.32
N ASP A 82 14.12 9.01 6.69
CA ASP A 82 14.11 10.40 7.11
C ASP A 82 12.76 11.08 6.83
N ILE A 83 12.15 11.64 7.89
CA ILE A 83 10.80 12.21 7.83
C ILE A 83 10.76 13.46 6.96
N ASP A 84 11.78 14.33 7.04
CA ASP A 84 11.81 15.58 6.28
C ASP A 84 11.96 15.31 4.78
N SER A 85 12.85 14.37 4.43
CA SER A 85 13.01 13.88 3.06
C SER A 85 11.74 13.22 2.54
N LYS A 86 11.06 12.42 3.38
CA LYS A 86 9.78 11.80 3.05
C LYS A 86 8.70 12.83 2.77
N ILE A 87 8.57 13.86 3.61
CA ILE A 87 7.60 14.94 3.40
C ILE A 87 7.91 15.73 2.13
N HIS A 88 9.19 16.02 1.87
CA HIS A 88 9.63 16.71 0.65
C HIS A 88 9.24 15.94 -0.60
N ASP A 89 9.58 14.65 -0.68
CA ASP A 89 9.26 13.82 -1.84
C ASP A 89 7.75 13.58 -1.99
N LEU A 90 7.00 13.43 -0.89
CA LEU A 90 5.54 13.33 -0.95
C LEU A 90 4.87 14.60 -1.49
N LYS A 91 5.43 15.79 -1.21
CA LYS A 91 4.95 17.05 -1.82
C LYS A 91 5.21 17.07 -3.32
N LEU A 92 6.40 16.66 -3.76
CA LEU A 92 6.73 16.57 -5.20
C LEU A 92 5.78 15.64 -5.94
N VAL A 93 5.54 14.47 -5.35
CA VAL A 93 4.58 13.47 -5.83
C VAL A 93 3.18 14.06 -5.98
N LEU A 94 2.69 14.76 -4.96
CA LEU A 94 1.35 15.36 -4.98
C LEU A 94 1.23 16.43 -6.07
N ASP A 95 2.25 17.25 -6.25
CA ASP A 95 2.29 18.26 -7.31
C ASP A 95 2.31 17.64 -8.71
N ASP A 96 3.09 16.58 -8.92
CA ASP A 96 3.13 15.86 -10.20
C ASP A 96 1.78 15.19 -10.50
N TRP A 97 1.13 14.61 -9.47
CA TRP A 97 -0.20 14.05 -9.59
C TRP A 97 -1.25 15.08 -10.02
N ARG A 98 -1.24 16.28 -9.41
CA ARG A 98 -2.17 17.36 -9.78
C ARG A 98 -2.02 17.78 -11.24
N LYS A 99 -0.78 18.00 -11.69
CA LYS A 99 -0.51 18.35 -13.09
C LYS A 99 -0.95 17.24 -14.04
N PHE A 100 -0.68 15.98 -13.69
CA PHE A 100 -1.15 14.83 -14.46
C PHE A 100 -2.68 14.82 -14.60
N LYS A 101 -3.41 15.05 -13.51
CA LYS A 101 -4.88 15.13 -13.53
C LYS A 101 -5.40 16.30 -14.37
N GLU A 102 -4.75 17.47 -14.33
CA GLU A 102 -5.10 18.62 -15.17
C GLU A 102 -4.88 18.34 -16.66
N LEU A 103 -3.76 17.72 -17.04
CA LEU A 103 -3.50 17.36 -18.45
C LEU A 103 -4.47 16.28 -18.94
N SER A 104 -4.78 15.30 -18.10
CA SER A 104 -5.75 14.24 -18.41
C SER A 104 -7.16 14.80 -18.64
N ALA A 105 -7.57 15.84 -17.91
CA ALA A 105 -8.90 16.45 -18.06
C ALA A 105 -9.05 17.28 -19.36
N ASN A 106 -7.96 17.87 -19.86
CA ASN A 106 -7.99 18.80 -20.99
C ASN A 106 -7.92 18.11 -22.37
N ASN A 107 -8.09 16.79 -22.45
CA ASN A 107 -7.89 15.97 -23.67
C ASN A 107 -6.56 16.26 -24.38
N ALA A 108 -5.57 16.78 -23.64
CA ALA A 108 -4.23 16.92 -24.14
C ALA A 108 -3.65 15.51 -24.19
N SER A 109 -3.84 14.86 -25.35
CA SER A 109 -3.17 13.61 -25.75
C SER A 109 -1.63 13.76 -25.81
N SER A 110 -1.06 14.81 -25.20
CA SER A 110 0.35 14.88 -24.88
C SER A 110 0.63 13.79 -23.87
N LYS A 111 1.06 12.65 -24.41
CA LYS A 111 1.85 11.59 -23.80
C LYS A 111 2.56 12.14 -22.56
N TRP A 112 1.92 12.07 -21.39
CA TRP A 112 2.67 12.16 -20.15
C TRP A 112 3.44 10.86 -20.12
N SER A 113 4.64 10.92 -20.71
CA SER A 113 5.50 9.76 -20.82
C SER A 113 5.70 9.19 -19.41
N PRO A 114 5.80 7.86 -19.24
CA PRO A 114 6.05 7.21 -17.95
C PRO A 114 7.33 7.69 -17.23
N LEU A 115 8.19 8.48 -17.90
CA LEU A 115 9.25 9.27 -17.28
C LEU A 115 8.72 10.68 -17.05
N SER A 116 8.69 11.26 -15.85
CA SER A 116 9.37 10.92 -14.62
C SER A 116 8.61 11.64 -13.52
N TRP A 117 8.23 10.92 -12.47
CA TRP A 117 8.02 11.63 -11.20
C TRP A 117 9.31 12.36 -10.88
N ARG A 118 9.20 13.55 -10.29
CA ARG A 118 10.39 14.22 -9.78
C ARG A 118 10.96 13.49 -8.56
N ALA A 119 10.13 12.72 -7.87
CA ALA A 119 10.53 11.88 -6.75
C ALA A 119 11.19 10.56 -7.21
N PRO A 120 12.14 10.02 -6.43
CA PRO A 120 12.66 10.62 -5.20
C PRO A 120 13.74 11.66 -5.52
N GLN A 121 13.79 12.76 -4.75
CA GLN A 121 14.93 13.70 -4.79
C GLN A 121 15.78 13.62 -3.53
N LYS A 122 15.15 13.40 -2.38
CA LYS A 122 15.84 13.40 -1.08
C LYS A 122 15.80 12.04 -0.40
N CYS A 123 14.77 11.24 -0.65
CA CYS A 123 14.75 9.87 -0.17
C CYS A 123 15.82 9.06 -0.92
N ILE A 124 16.86 8.67 -0.20
CA ILE A 124 17.84 7.70 -0.67
C ILE A 124 17.24 6.33 -0.38
N ALA A 125 17.03 5.53 -1.42
CA ALA A 125 16.53 4.17 -1.32
C ALA A 125 17.59 3.21 -0.77
#